data_AF-A0A3B9IAN7-F1
#
_entry.id   AF-A0A3B9IAN7-F1
#
_cell.length_a   1.000
_cell.length_b   1.000
_cell.length_c   1.000
_cell.angle_alpha   90.00
_cell.angle_beta   90.00
_cell.angle_gamma   90.00
#
_symmetry.space_group_name_H-M   'P 1'
#
loop_
_entity.id
_entity.type
_entity.pdbx_description
1 polymer ?
#
loop_
_entity_poly.entity_id
_entity_poly.type
_entity_poly.pdbx_seq_one_letter_code
_entity_poly.pdbx_strand_id
1 'polypeptide(L)'
;MSGNKKKPPELSLIQAKADLVAAKSCLSEAEKSTVRLAKYLRGQCGYHLQQACEKMIKVQIYSLLTVVDYGKIYKHDLADLEFYAKAEGIELSLPKYISDRLPLISSWEAEGRYDTHFVVRKDTLKRCISEMDKWYEDLEQNYK
;
A
#
# COMPACT_ATOMS: atom_id res chain seq x y z
N MET A 1 21.96 -3.47 19.21
CA MET A 1 21.58 -4.66 18.43
C MET A 1 21.69 -4.29 16.96
N SER A 2 22.66 -4.85 16.22
CA SER A 2 22.78 -4.59 14.78
C SER A 2 21.64 -5.31 14.06
N GLY A 3 20.72 -4.54 13.48
CA GLY A 3 19.68 -5.09 12.60
C GLY A 3 20.30 -5.88 11.45
N ASN A 4 19.58 -6.87 10.94
CA ASN A 4 20.01 -7.74 9.86
C ASN A 4 20.01 -6.96 8.53
N LYS A 5 20.99 -6.08 8.37
CA LYS A 5 21.14 -5.21 7.19
C LYS A 5 21.60 -6.04 6.00
N LYS A 6 20.80 -6.05 4.94
CA LYS A 6 21.11 -6.76 3.68
C LYS A 6 20.80 -5.87 2.49
N LYS A 7 21.33 -6.22 1.32
CA LYS A 7 20.96 -5.59 0.05
C LYS A 7 19.45 -5.70 -0.15
N PRO A 8 18.74 -4.63 -0.54
CA PRO A 8 17.31 -4.69 -0.80
C PRO A 8 17.00 -5.71 -1.93
N PRO A 9 15.84 -6.39 -1.86
CA PRO A 9 15.40 -7.25 -2.94
C PRO A 9 15.06 -6.39 -4.17
N GLU A 10 15.13 -6.98 -5.36
CA GLU A 10 14.58 -6.35 -6.55
C GLU A 10 13.05 -6.29 -6.41
N LEU A 11 12.51 -5.07 -6.32
CA LEU A 11 11.07 -4.84 -6.22
C LEU A 11 10.64 -4.01 -7.43
N SER A 12 9.76 -4.59 -8.24
CA SER A 12 9.23 -3.93 -9.43
C SER A 12 7.95 -3.18 -9.10
N LEU A 13 7.83 -1.95 -9.59
CA LEU A 13 6.58 -1.18 -9.58
C LEU A 13 5.42 -1.96 -10.24
N ILE A 14 5.72 -2.89 -11.16
CA ILE A 14 4.69 -3.74 -11.81
C ILE A 14 3.89 -4.53 -10.78
N GLN A 15 4.48 -4.95 -9.66
CA GLN A 15 3.74 -5.64 -8.60
C GLN A 15 2.72 -4.72 -7.93
N ALA A 16 3.08 -3.45 -7.69
CA ALA A 16 2.12 -2.46 -7.20
C ALA A 16 1.01 -2.19 -8.22
N LYS A 17 1.34 -2.18 -9.52
CA LYS A 17 0.33 -2.03 -10.58
C LYS A 17 -0.67 -3.18 -10.60
N ALA A 18 -0.19 -4.42 -10.44
CA ALA A 18 -1.04 -5.59 -10.37
C ALA A 18 -2.04 -5.50 -9.21
N ASP A 19 -1.59 -5.05 -8.03
CA ASP A 19 -2.46 -4.81 -6.89
C ASP A 19 -3.50 -3.70 -7.16
N LEU A 20 -3.11 -2.59 -7.80
CA LEU A 20 -4.07 -1.54 -8.19
C LEU A 20 -5.14 -2.07 -9.17
N VAL A 21 -4.76 -2.93 -10.11
CA VAL A 21 -5.71 -3.58 -11.04
C VAL A 21 -6.65 -4.52 -10.29
N ALA A 22 -6.14 -5.31 -9.35
CA ALA A 22 -6.95 -6.19 -8.52
C ALA A 22 -7.94 -5.39 -7.65
N ALA A 23 -7.47 -4.32 -6.99
CA ALA A 23 -8.31 -3.43 -6.18
C ALA A 23 -9.48 -2.83 -6.98
N LYS A 24 -9.21 -2.35 -8.21
CA LYS A 24 -10.25 -1.82 -9.11
C LYS A 24 -11.26 -2.88 -9.51
N SER A 25 -10.79 -4.09 -9.82
CA SER A 25 -11.65 -5.22 -10.17
C SER A 25 -12.58 -5.59 -9.01
N CYS A 26 -12.04 -5.70 -7.79
CA CYS A 26 -12.83 -5.96 -6.60
C CYS A 26 -13.91 -4.89 -6.37
N LEU A 27 -13.55 -3.61 -6.52
CA LEU A 27 -14.51 -2.52 -6.32
C LEU A 27 -15.61 -2.51 -7.38
N SER A 28 -15.24 -2.69 -8.65
CA SER A 28 -16.19 -2.77 -9.78
C SER A 28 -17.19 -3.91 -9.60
N GLU A 29 -16.72 -5.07 -9.15
CA GLU A 29 -17.58 -6.22 -8.88
C GLU A 29 -18.46 -5.99 -7.64
N ALA A 30 -17.94 -5.32 -6.61
CA ALA A 30 -18.71 -4.98 -5.42
C ALA A 30 -19.92 -4.09 -5.73
N GLU A 31 -19.81 -3.21 -6.72
CA GLU A 31 -20.90 -2.30 -7.12
C GLU A 31 -22.08 -3.01 -7.78
N LYS A 32 -21.87 -4.21 -8.33
CA LYS A 32 -22.88 -5.02 -9.03
C LYS A 32 -23.39 -6.20 -8.20
N SER A 33 -22.75 -6.41 -7.05
CA SER A 33 -22.97 -7.56 -6.18
C SER A 33 -24.06 -7.34 -5.14
N THR A 34 -24.56 -8.43 -4.57
CA THR A 34 -25.40 -8.38 -3.37
C THR A 34 -24.66 -7.72 -2.20
N VAL A 35 -25.40 -7.17 -1.23
CA VAL A 35 -24.80 -6.47 -0.06
C VAL A 35 -23.74 -7.32 0.66
N ARG A 36 -23.99 -8.62 0.81
CA ARG A 36 -23.06 -9.54 1.48
C ARG A 36 -21.78 -9.71 0.66
N LEU A 37 -21.87 -10.00 -0.63
CA LEU A 37 -20.68 -10.17 -1.49
C LEU A 37 -19.92 -8.85 -1.66
N ALA A 38 -20.64 -7.73 -1.82
CA ALA A 38 -20.06 -6.39 -1.91
C ALA A 38 -19.26 -5.99 -0.65
N LYS A 39 -19.62 -6.51 0.53
CA LYS A 39 -18.84 -6.32 1.74
C LYS A 39 -17.47 -7.01 1.64
N TYR A 40 -17.44 -8.30 1.30
CA TYR A 40 -16.18 -9.04 1.16
C TYR A 40 -15.29 -8.46 0.06
N LEU A 41 -15.87 -8.12 -1.10
CA LEU A 41 -15.13 -7.53 -2.20
C LEU A 41 -14.52 -6.16 -1.85
N ARG A 42 -15.19 -5.36 -1.00
CA ARG A 42 -14.59 -4.11 -0.47
C ARG A 42 -13.45 -4.36 0.51
N GLY A 43 -13.52 -5.43 1.30
CA GLY A 43 -12.39 -5.88 2.13
C GLY A 43 -11.18 -6.26 1.28
N GLN A 44 -11.40 -7.05 0.23
CA GLN A 44 -10.36 -7.44 -0.74
C GLN A 44 -9.78 -6.23 -1.49
N CYS A 45 -10.62 -5.27 -1.85
CA CYS A 45 -10.18 -3.99 -2.42
C CYS A 45 -9.24 -3.25 -1.46
N GLY A 46 -9.61 -3.12 -0.18
CA GLY A 46 -8.76 -2.51 0.85
C GLY A 46 -7.41 -3.21 1.02
N TYR A 47 -7.43 -4.55 1.06
CA TYR A 47 -6.21 -5.36 1.12
C TYR A 47 -5.25 -5.06 -0.03
N HIS A 48 -5.74 -5.09 -1.28
CA HIS A 48 -4.90 -4.79 -2.44
C HIS A 48 -4.41 -3.33 -2.46
N LEU A 49 -5.19 -2.37 -1.97
CA LEU A 49 -4.73 -0.99 -1.81
C LEU A 49 -3.61 -0.85 -0.78
N GLN A 50 -3.70 -1.58 0.34
CA GLN A 50 -2.61 -1.63 1.32
C GLN A 50 -1.35 -2.22 0.68
N GLN A 51 -1.49 -3.33 -0.05
CA GLN A 51 -0.39 -4.01 -0.73
C GLN A 51 0.28 -3.15 -1.81
N ALA A 52 -0.50 -2.40 -2.59
CA ALA A 52 0.02 -1.44 -3.55
C ALA A 52 0.79 -0.31 -2.86
N CYS A 53 0.22 0.26 -1.78
CA CYS A 53 0.85 1.32 -1.00
C CYS A 53 2.18 0.87 -0.41
N GLU A 54 2.22 -0.31 0.22
CA GLU A 54 3.42 -0.89 0.81
C GLU A 54 4.54 -1.02 -0.22
N LYS A 55 4.22 -1.56 -1.41
CA LYS A 55 5.20 -1.76 -2.48
C LYS A 55 5.70 -0.43 -3.04
N MET A 56 4.83 0.56 -3.24
CA MET A 56 5.23 1.90 -3.72
C MET A 56 6.14 2.63 -2.72
N ILE A 57 5.91 2.49 -1.41
CA ILE A 57 6.84 3.01 -0.39
C ILE A 57 8.18 2.27 -0.45
N LYS A 58 8.14 0.93 -0.50
CA LYS A 58 9.36 0.11 -0.53
C LYS A 58 10.22 0.37 -1.75
N VAL A 59 9.64 0.59 -2.93
CA VAL A 59 10.39 0.96 -4.15
C VAL A 59 11.21 2.23 -3.90
N GLN A 60 10.60 3.28 -3.34
CA GLN A 60 11.32 4.53 -3.04
C GLN A 60 12.48 4.28 -2.07
N ILE A 61 12.25 3.53 -1.00
CA ILE A 61 13.30 3.18 -0.03
C ILE A 61 14.43 2.37 -0.69
N TYR A 62 14.09 1.33 -1.44
CA TYR A 62 15.06 0.43 -2.07
C TYR A 62 15.86 1.10 -3.19
N SER A 63 15.29 2.11 -3.84
CA SER A 63 16.00 2.89 -4.86
C SER A 63 17.08 3.81 -4.29
N LEU A 64 16.98 4.19 -3.01
CA LEU A 64 17.85 5.17 -2.37
C LEU A 64 18.83 4.54 -1.37
N LEU A 65 18.57 3.31 -0.90
CA LEU A 65 19.43 2.61 0.06
C LEU A 65 20.19 1.44 -0.56
N THR A 66 21.47 1.34 -0.25
CA THR A 66 22.31 0.20 -0.61
C THR A 66 22.11 -1.01 0.31
N VAL A 67 21.69 -0.77 1.55
CA VAL A 67 21.35 -1.78 2.55
C VAL A 67 20.11 -1.38 3.33
N VAL A 68 19.25 -2.34 3.64
CA VAL A 68 18.02 -2.13 4.40
C VAL A 68 17.95 -3.04 5.62
N ASP A 69 17.34 -2.56 6.70
CA ASP A 69 17.05 -3.37 7.89
C ASP A 69 15.80 -4.22 7.67
N TYR A 70 15.99 -5.52 7.44
CA TYR A 70 14.90 -6.46 7.18
C TYR A 70 13.90 -6.54 8.34
N GLY A 71 14.35 -6.34 9.59
CA GLY A 71 13.45 -6.37 10.76
C GLY A 71 12.50 -5.18 10.83
N LYS A 72 12.81 -4.09 10.15
CA LYS A 72 12.00 -2.88 10.10
C LYS A 72 11.14 -2.82 8.84
N ILE A 73 11.67 -3.24 7.70
CA ILE A 73 10.99 -3.11 6.40
C ILE A 73 9.93 -4.18 6.13
N TYR A 74 9.99 -5.33 6.79
CA TYR A 74 8.99 -6.39 6.64
C TYR A 74 7.83 -6.30 7.62
N LYS A 75 7.78 -5.23 8.41
CA LYS A 75 6.54 -4.87 9.10
C LYS A 75 5.56 -4.34 8.07
N HIS A 76 4.37 -4.92 8.03
CA HIS A 76 3.31 -4.53 7.09
C HIS A 76 2.56 -3.25 7.50
N ASP A 77 3.01 -2.60 8.57
CA ASP A 77 2.52 -1.29 9.00
C ASP A 77 3.18 -0.18 8.18
N LEU A 78 2.35 0.63 7.49
CA LEU A 78 2.82 1.67 6.59
C LEU A 78 3.38 2.89 7.34
N ALA A 79 2.95 3.15 8.57
CA ALA A 79 3.48 4.25 9.38
C ALA A 79 4.88 3.90 9.91
N ASP A 80 5.11 2.63 10.28
CA ASP A 80 6.45 2.12 10.60
C ASP A 80 7.40 2.24 9.41
N LEU A 81 6.92 2.01 8.17
CA LEU A 81 7.71 2.20 6.95
C LEU A 81 8.05 3.68 6.70
N GLU A 82 7.11 4.60 6.89
CA GLU A 82 7.36 6.04 6.78
C GLU A 82 8.36 6.51 7.84
N PHE A 83 8.20 6.06 9.09
CA PHE A 83 9.15 6.35 10.17
C PHE A 83 10.55 5.81 9.86
N TYR A 84 10.64 4.58 9.34
CA TYR A 84 11.90 3.98 8.92
C TYR A 84 12.58 4.81 7.81
N ALA A 85 11.84 5.18 6.76
CA ALA A 85 12.37 6.01 5.68
C ALA A 85 12.94 7.34 6.22
N LYS A 86 12.17 8.02 7.08
CA LYS A 86 12.60 9.27 7.72
C LYS A 86 13.85 9.09 8.59
N ALA A 87 13.95 8.00 9.34
CA ALA A 87 15.12 7.69 10.18
C ALA A 87 16.39 7.45 9.35
N GLU A 88 16.25 6.96 8.12
CA GLU A 88 17.35 6.79 7.16
C GLU A 88 17.57 8.05 6.29
N GLY A 89 16.88 9.17 6.58
CA GLY A 89 17.03 10.44 5.87
C GLY A 89 16.35 10.49 4.50
N ILE A 90 15.40 9.59 4.24
CA ILE A 90 14.67 9.52 2.97
C ILE A 90 13.36 10.31 3.09
N GLU A 91 13.16 11.24 2.17
CA GLU A 91 11.89 11.92 1.99
C GLU A 91 11.03 11.12 1.00
N LEU A 92 9.96 10.51 1.50
CA LEU A 92 9.01 9.78 0.66
C LEU A 92 8.11 10.77 -0.08
N SER A 93 8.01 10.60 -1.40
CA SER A 93 6.98 11.26 -2.20
C SER A 93 5.66 10.52 -1.98
N LEU A 94 4.87 10.99 -1.01
CA LEU A 94 3.53 10.46 -0.70
C LEU A 94 2.47 11.50 -1.04
N PRO A 95 1.38 11.13 -1.74
CA PRO A 95 0.22 12.01 -1.84
C PRO A 95 -0.31 12.34 -0.44
N LYS A 96 -0.60 13.62 -0.18
CA LYS A 96 -1.07 14.07 1.14
C LYS A 96 -2.25 13.25 1.67
N TYR A 97 -3.21 12.91 0.81
CA TYR A 97 -4.37 12.12 1.18
C TYR A 97 -3.99 10.72 1.70
N ILE A 98 -2.94 10.12 1.15
CA ILE A 98 -2.43 8.79 1.53
C ILE A 98 -1.59 8.88 2.81
N SER A 99 -0.67 9.86 2.90
CA SER A 99 0.15 10.09 4.11
C SER A 99 -0.73 10.32 5.35
N ASP A 100 -1.77 11.16 5.24
CA ASP A 100 -2.73 11.42 6.34
C ASP A 100 -3.53 10.15 6.76
N ARG A 101 -3.44 9.04 6.02
CA ARG A 101 -4.24 7.82 6.20
C ARG A 101 -3.42 6.54 6.31
N LEU A 102 -2.10 6.60 6.43
CA LEU A 102 -1.27 5.40 6.54
C LEU A 102 -1.73 4.43 7.65
N PRO A 103 -2.11 4.89 8.87
CA PRO A 103 -2.61 3.97 9.91
C PRO A 103 -3.92 3.28 9.49
N LEU A 104 -4.84 4.02 8.87
CA LEU A 104 -6.10 3.47 8.37
C LEU A 104 -5.84 2.45 7.26
N ILE A 105 -4.99 2.75 6.29
CA ILE A 105 -4.69 1.84 5.18
C ILE A 105 -3.97 0.59 5.71
N SER A 106 -3.10 0.72 6.71
CA SER A 106 -2.41 -0.42 7.34
C SER A 106 -3.39 -1.40 7.97
N SER A 107 -4.45 -0.91 8.63
CA SER A 107 -5.49 -1.78 9.21
C SER A 107 -6.17 -2.70 8.17
N TRP A 108 -6.20 -2.30 6.89
CA TRP A 108 -6.88 -3.06 5.83
C TRP A 108 -6.19 -4.38 5.52
N GLU A 109 -4.91 -4.55 5.89
CA GLU A 109 -4.17 -5.80 5.70
C GLU A 109 -4.78 -6.97 6.50
N ALA A 110 -5.17 -6.72 7.75
CA ALA A 110 -5.74 -7.70 8.65
C ALA A 110 -7.27 -7.67 8.63
N GLU A 111 -7.85 -6.48 8.75
CA GLU A 111 -9.30 -6.31 8.90
C GLU A 111 -10.05 -6.64 7.60
N GLY A 112 -9.45 -6.36 6.43
CA GLY A 112 -10.03 -6.67 5.13
C GLY A 112 -10.14 -8.17 4.82
N ARG A 113 -9.36 -9.01 5.52
CA ARG A 113 -9.31 -10.47 5.30
C ARG A 113 -10.08 -11.26 6.36
N TYR A 114 -10.14 -10.79 7.60
CA TYR A 114 -10.60 -11.60 8.73
C TYR A 114 -11.77 -10.99 9.51
N ASP A 115 -11.99 -9.67 9.46
CA ASP A 115 -13.06 -9.05 10.23
C ASP A 115 -14.36 -8.97 9.41
N THR A 116 -15.34 -9.77 9.83
CA THR A 116 -16.68 -9.80 9.23
C THR A 116 -17.53 -8.58 9.58
N HIS A 117 -17.08 -7.68 10.46
CA HIS A 117 -17.73 -6.42 10.80
C HIS A 117 -17.09 -5.24 10.07
N PHE A 118 -15.79 -5.33 9.76
CA PHE A 118 -15.06 -4.30 9.02
C PHE A 118 -15.67 -4.01 7.65
N VAL A 119 -15.94 -2.74 7.38
CA VAL A 119 -16.45 -2.26 6.08
C VAL A 119 -15.77 -0.95 5.75
N VAL A 120 -14.88 -0.97 4.76
CA VAL A 120 -14.38 0.28 4.18
C VAL A 120 -15.49 0.93 3.37
N ARG A 121 -15.68 2.24 3.57
CA ARG A 121 -16.62 3.02 2.77
C ARG A 121 -16.17 3.04 1.31
N LYS A 122 -17.12 2.82 0.41
CA LYS A 122 -16.91 2.82 -1.04
C LYS A 122 -16.18 4.08 -1.51
N ASP A 123 -16.59 5.26 -1.04
CA ASP A 123 -15.99 6.54 -1.46
C ASP A 123 -14.55 6.69 -0.99
N THR A 124 -14.23 6.12 0.18
CA THR A 124 -12.85 6.06 0.68
C THR A 124 -11.99 5.19 -0.24
N LEU A 125 -12.47 4.01 -0.63
CA LEU A 125 -11.77 3.13 -1.58
C LEU A 125 -11.57 3.82 -2.95
N LYS A 126 -12.62 4.45 -3.49
CA LYS A 126 -12.54 5.20 -4.76
C LYS A 126 -11.50 6.30 -4.70
N ARG A 127 -11.47 7.08 -3.61
CA ARG A 127 -10.50 8.15 -3.46
C ARG A 127 -9.08 7.59 -3.33
N CYS A 128 -8.87 6.56 -2.53
CA CYS A 128 -7.56 5.89 -2.43
C CYS A 128 -7.08 5.37 -3.78
N ILE A 129 -7.92 4.69 -4.56
CA ILE A 129 -7.57 4.24 -5.93
C ILE A 129 -7.11 5.42 -6.78
N SER A 130 -7.88 6.52 -6.81
CA SER A 130 -7.55 7.68 -7.64
C SER A 130 -6.24 8.36 -7.23
N GLU A 131 -5.95 8.45 -5.93
CA GLU A 131 -4.71 9.06 -5.44
C GLU A 131 -3.51 8.14 -5.69
N MET A 132 -3.68 6.82 -5.48
CA MET A 132 -2.62 5.84 -5.71
C MET A 132 -2.31 5.61 -7.19
N ASP A 133 -3.28 5.76 -8.09
CA ASP A 133 -3.03 5.71 -9.55
C ASP A 133 -2.13 6.86 -10.01
N LYS A 134 -2.45 8.09 -9.60
CA LYS A 134 -1.63 9.27 -9.92
C LYS A 134 -0.22 9.11 -9.34
N TRP A 135 -0.15 8.66 -8.10
CA TRP A 135 1.13 8.40 -7.45
C TRP A 135 1.95 7.33 -8.16
N TYR A 136 1.30 6.23 -8.59
CA TYR A 136 1.97 5.20 -9.39
C TYR A 136 2.55 5.78 -10.68
N GLU A 137 1.79 6.61 -11.39
CA GLU A 137 2.25 7.27 -12.63
C GLU A 137 3.45 8.18 -12.37
N ASP A 138 3.44 8.95 -11.28
CA ASP A 138 4.57 9.79 -10.86
C ASP A 138 5.81 8.93 -10.54
N LEU A 139 5.65 7.82 -9.81
CA LEU A 139 6.76 6.92 -9.47
C LEU A 139 7.32 6.22 -10.71
N GLU A 140 6.48 5.77 -11.64
CA GLU A 140 6.89 5.11 -12.88
C GLU A 140 7.75 6.04 -13.77
N GLN A 141 7.51 7.35 -13.73
CA GLN A 141 8.36 8.33 -14.42
C GLN A 141 9.72 8.54 -13.73
N ASN A 142 9.75 8.48 -12.40
CA ASN A 142 10.94 8.78 -11.61
C ASN A 142 11.88 7.59 -11.39
N TYR A 143 11.35 6.36 -11.47
CA TYR A 143 12.08 5.12 -11.16
C TYR A 143 12.12 4.12 -12.34
N LYS A 144 12.07 4.64 -13.56
CA LYS A 144 12.15 3.88 -14.81
C LYS A 144 13.56 3.35 -15.10
#